data_AF-A0A0N5B3V9-F1
#
_entry.id   AF-A0A0N5B3V9-F1
#
_cell.length_a   1.000
_cell.length_b   1.000
_cell.length_c   1.000
_cell.angle_alpha   90.00
_cell.angle_beta   90.00
_cell.angle_gamma   90.00
#
_symmetry.space_group_name_H-M   'P 1'
#
loop_
_entity.id
_entity.type
_entity.pdbx_description
1 polymer ?
#
loop_
_entity_poly.entity_id
_entity_poly.type
_entity_poly.pdbx_seq_one_letter_code
_entity_poly.pdbx_strand_id
1 'polypeptide(L)'
;MRRWGLSNILPSAASIPRPPSTTFFTDGVLNSSSVNVDFVSNPDAWEREFFDHMTRLQELLLQKNPDYDTIQDVFFTFNVMTHLLMLEVNSQPKTTIGTILDSCFSNEIFIKLQSWAEGVSESYHMACQVNLLKAYDSMLSNSNRHSHCVLVHKPILLPLLRLLHWCNETVEERNHVPCGIDKDFVVLLNQISRKMSQDITLLHFLFNFNEDTSDGDGENNVEAMNTSFGSFKSTNSNSSSNRFLVFSLLIPYLYGPGDIGQLAKDSVLSILAVSAKFRAVASYITKKTSFCQVLSGGLCALYSLLPRHIGAALQVSQNWHKLIIPNDILLLPSLTDLHDSLIFLNAIVEVSHPMIKMEIVSNFYKGLLVEVMKPGFIQGDSDEFLSQIVYLNLMFETFTDE
;
A
#
# COMPACT_ATOMS: atom_id res chain seq x y z
N MET A 1 -15.45 22.17 2.11
CA MET A 1 -14.98 21.96 3.50
C MET A 1 -15.60 20.70 4.08
N ARG A 2 -14.95 19.53 3.92
CA ARG A 2 -15.16 18.41 4.85
C ARG A 2 -14.12 18.61 5.96
N ARG A 3 -14.58 19.08 7.11
CA ARG A 3 -13.75 19.16 8.32
C ARG A 3 -13.37 17.73 8.71
N TRP A 4 -12.08 17.43 8.69
CA TRP A 4 -11.53 16.31 9.43
C TRP A 4 -11.60 16.68 10.92
N GLY A 5 -12.74 16.38 11.55
CA GLY A 5 -12.94 16.52 12.97
C GLY A 5 -12.85 15.15 13.63
N LEU A 6 -11.96 15.02 14.61
CA LEU A 6 -11.59 13.83 15.38
C LEU A 6 -12.73 13.20 16.23
N SER A 7 -14.01 13.50 15.97
CA SER A 7 -15.16 13.01 16.74
C SER A 7 -15.85 11.77 16.17
N ASN A 8 -15.33 11.15 15.10
CA ASN A 8 -15.96 9.97 14.47
C ASN A 8 -15.27 8.63 14.74
N ILE A 9 -14.35 8.53 15.70
CA ILE A 9 -13.77 7.26 16.12
C ILE A 9 -14.65 6.64 17.24
N LEU A 10 -15.81 6.12 16.80
CA LEU A 10 -16.74 5.15 17.42
C LEU A 10 -17.60 5.59 18.64
N PRO A 11 -18.85 5.07 18.83
CA PRO A 11 -19.80 4.46 17.87
C PRO A 11 -21.29 4.85 18.08
N SER A 12 -22.13 4.84 17.02
CA SER A 12 -23.51 4.28 17.05
C SER A 12 -24.14 4.31 15.65
N ALA A 13 -24.96 3.30 15.37
CA ALA A 13 -25.47 2.92 14.06
C ALA A 13 -26.40 3.96 13.40
N ALA A 14 -26.11 4.31 12.15
CA ALA A 14 -27.11 4.71 11.16
C ALA A 14 -26.59 4.30 9.77
N SER A 15 -27.32 3.39 9.13
CA SER A 15 -27.05 2.82 7.83
C SER A 15 -27.15 3.86 6.72
N ILE A 16 -26.01 4.23 6.13
CA ILE A 16 -25.97 4.87 4.81
C ILE A 16 -25.80 3.76 3.77
N PRO A 17 -26.61 3.70 2.70
CA PRO A 17 -26.50 2.64 1.71
C PRO A 17 -25.14 2.73 1.03
N ARG A 18 -24.35 1.65 1.10
CA ARG A 18 -23.16 1.52 0.25
C ARG A 18 -23.62 1.61 -1.22
N PRO A 19 -22.90 2.32 -2.10
CA PRO A 19 -23.01 2.03 -3.53
C PRO A 19 -22.71 0.52 -3.69
N PRO A 20 -23.42 -0.20 -4.56
CA PRO A 20 -23.17 -1.62 -4.73
C PRO A 20 -21.68 -1.77 -5.01
N SER A 21 -20.99 -2.46 -4.11
CA SER A 21 -19.65 -2.94 -4.36
C SER A 21 -19.77 -3.67 -5.69
N THR A 22 -19.16 -3.15 -6.76
CA THR A 22 -18.95 -3.93 -7.97
C THR A 22 -17.91 -4.97 -7.61
N THR A 23 -18.35 -5.95 -6.84
CA THR A 23 -17.66 -7.20 -6.62
C THR A 23 -17.54 -7.82 -7.99
N PHE A 24 -16.32 -7.86 -8.49
CA PHE A 24 -15.90 -8.73 -9.59
C PHE A 24 -16.31 -10.21 -9.36
N PHE A 25 -16.76 -10.53 -8.14
CA PHE A 25 -17.04 -11.85 -7.59
C PHE A 25 -18.49 -12.35 -7.79
N THR A 26 -19.44 -11.56 -8.31
CA THR A 26 -20.79 -12.08 -8.62
C THR A 26 -20.99 -12.49 -10.07
N ASP A 27 -20.18 -11.99 -11.00
CA ASP A 27 -20.55 -12.00 -12.41
C ASP A 27 -19.76 -13.02 -13.28
N GLY A 28 -18.96 -13.91 -12.70
CA GLY A 28 -18.32 -14.92 -13.56
C GLY A 28 -17.47 -16.05 -12.98
N VAL A 29 -17.18 -16.11 -11.67
CA VAL A 29 -16.26 -17.15 -11.15
C VAL A 29 -16.97 -18.39 -10.63
N LEU A 30 -18.18 -18.22 -10.10
CA LEU A 30 -19.08 -19.30 -9.77
C LEU A 30 -20.40 -18.92 -10.44
N ASN A 31 -20.98 -19.81 -11.25
CA ASN A 31 -22.36 -19.61 -11.71
C ASN A 31 -23.17 -19.18 -10.50
N SER A 32 -23.88 -18.06 -10.59
CA SER A 32 -24.68 -17.49 -9.49
C SER A 32 -25.73 -18.45 -8.91
N SER A 33 -25.83 -19.67 -9.45
CA SER A 33 -26.61 -20.82 -8.99
C SER A 33 -25.84 -21.86 -8.14
N SER A 34 -24.50 -21.88 -8.07
CA SER A 34 -23.74 -22.95 -7.38
C SER A 34 -23.35 -22.63 -5.93
N VAL A 35 -23.24 -21.37 -5.54
CA VAL A 35 -23.01 -20.97 -4.14
C VAL A 35 -24.35 -20.78 -3.43
N ASN A 36 -25.09 -21.88 -3.24
CA ASN A 36 -26.27 -21.88 -2.38
C ASN A 36 -25.85 -21.83 -0.90
N VAL A 37 -26.72 -21.35 0.00
CA VAL A 37 -26.50 -21.37 1.46
C VAL A 37 -26.11 -22.77 1.95
N ASP A 38 -26.63 -23.80 1.31
CA ASP A 38 -26.30 -25.20 1.56
C ASP A 38 -24.83 -25.53 1.28
N PHE A 39 -24.24 -24.92 0.25
CA PHE A 39 -22.82 -25.09 -0.08
C PHE A 39 -21.94 -24.38 0.96
N VAL A 40 -22.29 -23.14 1.33
CA VAL A 40 -21.54 -22.35 2.34
C VAL A 40 -21.69 -22.91 3.76
N SER A 41 -22.53 -23.92 3.96
CA SER A 41 -22.69 -24.59 5.26
C SER A 41 -22.04 -25.98 5.30
N ASN A 42 -21.35 -26.39 4.23
CA ASN A 42 -20.80 -27.75 4.07
C ASN A 42 -19.28 -27.75 3.84
N PRO A 43 -18.46 -27.86 4.91
CA PRO A 43 -17.01 -27.92 4.81
C PRO A 43 -16.49 -29.05 3.89
N ASP A 44 -17.12 -30.23 3.91
CA ASP A 44 -16.72 -31.37 3.08
C ASP A 44 -16.93 -31.11 1.57
N ALA A 45 -17.85 -30.21 1.21
CA ALA A 45 -18.03 -29.80 -0.17
C ALA A 45 -16.88 -28.89 -0.64
N TRP A 46 -16.44 -27.96 0.21
CA TRP A 46 -15.30 -27.08 -0.09
C TRP A 46 -14.02 -27.87 -0.26
N GLU A 47 -13.76 -28.81 0.64
CA GLU A 47 -12.56 -29.65 0.58
C GLU A 47 -12.51 -30.45 -0.72
N ARG A 48 -13.59 -31.14 -1.09
CA ARG A 48 -13.65 -31.91 -2.35
C ARG A 48 -13.41 -31.03 -3.57
N GLU A 49 -14.11 -29.90 -3.66
CA GLU A 49 -13.95 -28.98 -4.78
C GLU A 49 -12.53 -28.39 -4.84
N PHE A 50 -11.93 -28.12 -3.68
CA PHE A 50 -10.55 -27.65 -3.59
C PHE A 50 -9.56 -28.70 -4.12
N PHE A 51 -9.70 -29.98 -3.74
CA PHE A 51 -8.80 -31.04 -4.20
C PHE A 51 -8.93 -31.32 -5.71
N ASP A 52 -10.14 -31.20 -6.26
CA ASP A 52 -10.37 -31.29 -7.71
C ASP A 52 -9.64 -30.16 -8.45
N HIS A 53 -9.78 -28.91 -7.98
CA HIS A 53 -9.08 -27.77 -8.56
C HIS A 53 -7.57 -27.81 -8.32
N MET A 54 -7.11 -28.34 -7.20
CA MET A 54 -5.68 -28.52 -6.92
C MET A 54 -5.03 -29.48 -7.90
N THR A 55 -5.70 -30.60 -8.19
CA THR A 55 -5.23 -31.58 -9.18
C THR A 55 -5.14 -30.93 -10.56
N ARG A 56 -6.20 -30.21 -10.97
CA ARG A 56 -6.20 -29.47 -12.23
C ARG A 56 -5.10 -28.41 -12.29
N LEU A 57 -4.88 -27.65 -11.21
CA LEU A 57 -3.82 -26.65 -11.16
C LEU A 57 -2.45 -27.30 -11.35
N GLN A 58 -2.18 -28.41 -10.66
CA GLN A 58 -0.92 -29.15 -10.80
C GLN A 58 -0.70 -29.64 -12.25
N GLU A 59 -1.75 -30.14 -12.91
CA GLU A 59 -1.68 -30.53 -14.33
C GLU A 59 -1.39 -29.34 -15.25
N LEU A 60 -2.04 -28.20 -15.03
CA LEU A 60 -1.82 -26.98 -15.82
C LEU A 60 -0.38 -26.44 -15.65
N LEU A 61 0.15 -26.46 -14.42
CA LEU A 61 1.53 -25.99 -14.15
C LEU A 61 2.61 -26.88 -14.79
N LEU A 62 2.29 -28.11 -15.18
CA LEU A 62 3.21 -29.04 -15.87
C LEU A 62 3.26 -28.83 -17.38
N GLN A 63 2.36 -28.02 -17.95
CA GLN A 63 2.32 -27.79 -19.38
C GLN A 63 3.58 -27.03 -19.86
N LYS A 64 4.16 -27.50 -20.96
CA LYS A 64 5.32 -26.85 -21.58
C LYS A 64 4.87 -25.73 -22.51
N ASN A 65 5.50 -24.56 -22.42
CA ASN A 65 5.19 -23.37 -23.21
C ASN A 65 3.73 -22.93 -23.07
N PRO A 66 3.31 -22.45 -21.90
CA PRO A 66 1.94 -22.01 -21.67
C PRO A 66 1.61 -20.82 -22.59
N ASP A 67 0.45 -20.91 -23.23
CA ASP A 67 -0.14 -19.82 -23.99
C ASP A 67 -1.03 -18.94 -23.09
N TYR A 68 -1.66 -17.92 -23.69
CA TYR A 68 -2.52 -17.01 -22.94
C TYR A 68 -3.71 -17.71 -22.28
N ASP A 69 -4.33 -18.67 -22.96
CA ASP A 69 -5.49 -19.41 -22.45
C ASP A 69 -5.10 -20.30 -21.27
N THR A 70 -3.94 -20.96 -21.34
CA THR A 70 -3.36 -21.72 -20.22
C THR A 70 -3.14 -20.82 -19.00
N ILE A 71 -2.63 -19.61 -19.20
CA ILE A 71 -2.42 -18.65 -18.10
C ILE A 71 -3.75 -18.24 -17.47
N GLN A 72 -4.77 -17.96 -18.26
CA GLN A 72 -6.11 -17.65 -17.74
C GLN A 72 -6.69 -18.83 -16.94
N ASP A 73 -6.56 -20.05 -17.45
CA ASP A 73 -7.04 -21.26 -16.77
C ASP A 73 -6.33 -21.51 -15.44
N VAL A 74 -5.00 -21.29 -15.40
CA VAL A 74 -4.20 -21.40 -14.17
C VAL A 74 -4.71 -20.42 -13.12
N PHE A 75 -4.85 -19.15 -13.48
CA PHE A 75 -5.27 -18.12 -12.53
C PHE A 75 -6.75 -18.20 -12.17
N PHE A 76 -7.61 -18.64 -13.08
CA PHE A 76 -9.00 -18.96 -12.77
C PHE A 76 -9.07 -20.05 -11.69
N THR A 77 -8.39 -21.18 -11.93
CA THR A 77 -8.33 -22.32 -11.01
C THR A 77 -7.77 -21.90 -9.65
N PHE A 78 -6.68 -21.14 -9.65
CA PHE A 78 -6.08 -20.63 -8.42
C PHE A 78 -7.01 -19.68 -7.65
N ASN A 79 -7.72 -18.78 -8.34
CA ASN A 79 -8.67 -17.88 -7.69
C ASN A 79 -9.81 -18.65 -7.01
N VAL A 80 -10.37 -19.69 -7.66
CA VAL A 80 -11.36 -20.58 -7.03
C VAL A 80 -10.77 -21.24 -5.77
N MET A 81 -9.55 -21.76 -5.85
CA MET A 81 -8.88 -22.36 -4.69
C MET A 81 -8.67 -21.37 -3.53
N THR A 82 -8.25 -20.14 -3.81
CA THR A 82 -8.11 -19.11 -2.76
C THR A 82 -9.45 -18.71 -2.15
N HIS A 83 -10.55 -18.76 -2.92
CA HIS A 83 -11.89 -18.53 -2.40
C HIS A 83 -12.31 -19.63 -1.42
N LEU A 84 -12.14 -20.90 -1.79
CA LEU A 84 -12.44 -22.04 -0.91
C LEU A 84 -11.57 -22.02 0.35
N LEU A 85 -10.29 -21.67 0.22
CA LEU A 85 -9.40 -21.44 1.35
C LEU A 85 -9.95 -20.36 2.30
N MET A 86 -10.45 -19.24 1.75
CA MET A 86 -11.01 -18.18 2.57
C MET A 86 -12.35 -18.57 3.22
N LEU A 87 -13.15 -19.45 2.61
CA LEU A 87 -14.34 -20.01 3.27
C LEU A 87 -13.95 -20.83 4.51
N GLU A 88 -12.96 -21.72 4.37
CA GLU A 88 -12.43 -22.50 5.49
C GLU A 88 -11.89 -21.58 6.60
N VAL A 89 -10.98 -20.66 6.26
CA VAL A 89 -10.34 -19.75 7.23
C VAL A 89 -11.38 -18.86 7.93
N ASN A 90 -12.41 -18.39 7.23
CA ASN A 90 -13.45 -17.55 7.81
C ASN A 90 -14.48 -18.33 8.65
N SER A 91 -14.63 -19.64 8.42
CA SER A 91 -15.53 -20.50 9.20
C SER A 91 -14.99 -20.82 10.60
N GLN A 92 -13.69 -20.65 10.81
CA GLN A 92 -13.01 -21.05 12.03
C GLN A 92 -12.84 -19.84 12.99
N PRO A 93 -13.31 -19.93 14.25
CA PRO A 93 -13.22 -18.83 15.21
C PRO A 93 -11.82 -18.70 15.85
N LYS A 94 -10.91 -19.63 15.59
CA LYS A 94 -9.54 -19.66 16.12
C LYS A 94 -8.54 -19.85 14.98
N THR A 95 -7.28 -19.54 15.25
CA THR A 95 -6.12 -19.85 14.40
C THR A 95 -5.91 -21.36 14.35
N THR A 96 -6.77 -22.08 13.64
CA THR A 96 -6.60 -23.50 13.37
C THR A 96 -6.20 -23.67 11.91
N ILE A 97 -5.29 -24.61 11.66
CA ILE A 97 -4.93 -25.01 10.32
C ILE A 97 -5.97 -26.04 9.90
N GLY A 98 -6.86 -25.65 8.97
CA GLY A 98 -7.82 -26.56 8.36
C GLY A 98 -7.17 -27.41 7.26
N THR A 99 -7.94 -28.35 6.73
CA THR A 99 -7.49 -29.31 5.71
C THR A 99 -7.02 -28.59 4.44
N ILE A 100 -7.74 -27.56 4.00
CA ILE A 100 -7.40 -26.78 2.80
C ILE A 100 -6.12 -25.98 3.02
N LEU A 101 -6.01 -25.29 4.16
CA LEU A 101 -4.81 -24.53 4.50
C LEU A 101 -3.58 -25.44 4.67
N ASP A 102 -3.72 -26.60 5.33
CA ASP A 102 -2.66 -27.60 5.46
C ASP A 102 -2.22 -28.15 4.10
N SER A 103 -3.18 -28.43 3.22
CA SER A 103 -2.89 -28.88 1.85
C SER A 103 -2.16 -27.81 1.03
N CYS A 104 -2.53 -26.52 1.18
CA CYS A 104 -1.81 -25.41 0.56
C CYS A 104 -0.34 -25.37 0.98
N PHE A 105 -0.06 -25.65 2.25
CA PHE A 105 1.30 -25.68 2.81
C PHE A 105 2.07 -26.91 2.35
N SER A 106 1.49 -28.10 2.54
CA SER A 106 2.11 -29.39 2.21
C SER A 106 2.44 -29.51 0.72
N ASN A 107 1.59 -28.95 -0.15
CA ASN A 107 1.82 -28.94 -1.59
C ASN A 107 2.56 -27.70 -2.09
N GLU A 108 2.90 -26.75 -1.23
CA GLU A 108 3.59 -25.50 -1.55
C GLU A 108 2.94 -24.73 -2.72
N ILE A 109 1.61 -24.67 -2.74
CA ILE A 109 0.82 -24.24 -3.92
C ILE A 109 1.21 -22.82 -4.36
N PHE A 110 1.28 -21.88 -3.42
CA PHE A 110 1.64 -20.48 -3.69
C PHE A 110 3.07 -20.33 -4.21
N ILE A 111 4.02 -21.11 -3.65
CA ILE A 111 5.43 -21.08 -4.04
C ILE A 111 5.61 -21.65 -5.46
N LYS A 112 4.95 -22.77 -5.75
CA LYS A 112 4.99 -23.42 -7.07
C LYS A 112 4.36 -22.53 -8.14
N LEU A 113 3.20 -21.93 -7.84
CA LEU A 113 2.55 -21.00 -8.77
C LEU A 113 3.43 -19.77 -9.04
N GLN A 114 3.99 -19.16 -8.00
CA GLN A 114 4.90 -18.01 -8.14
C GLN A 114 6.12 -18.36 -9.00
N SER A 115 6.76 -19.51 -8.73
CA SER A 115 7.94 -19.94 -9.48
C SER A 115 7.61 -20.30 -10.93
N TRP A 116 6.43 -20.86 -11.19
CA TRP A 116 5.94 -21.09 -12.54
C TRP A 116 5.69 -19.77 -13.27
N ALA A 117 5.02 -18.80 -12.63
CA ALA A 117 4.69 -17.51 -13.20
C ALA A 117 5.94 -16.70 -13.61
N GLU A 118 6.99 -16.74 -12.80
CA GLU A 118 8.29 -16.13 -13.11
C GLU A 118 9.09 -16.89 -14.19
N GLY A 119 8.73 -18.15 -14.48
CA GLY A 119 9.34 -18.98 -15.51
C GLY A 119 8.62 -18.94 -16.86
N VAL A 120 7.48 -18.27 -16.96
CA VAL A 120 6.76 -18.07 -18.23
C VAL A 120 7.53 -17.10 -19.13
N SER A 121 7.25 -17.09 -20.44
CA SER A 121 7.77 -16.07 -21.36
C SER A 121 7.54 -14.65 -20.83
N GLU A 122 8.57 -13.79 -20.94
CA GLU A 122 8.56 -12.40 -20.47
C GLU A 122 7.36 -11.59 -20.98
N SER A 123 6.87 -11.92 -22.18
CA SER A 123 5.66 -11.33 -22.77
C SER A 123 4.40 -11.43 -21.89
N TYR A 124 4.35 -12.40 -20.98
CA TYR A 124 3.22 -12.65 -20.10
C TYR A 124 3.47 -12.28 -18.63
N HIS A 125 4.66 -11.80 -18.27
CA HIS A 125 5.01 -11.45 -16.89
C HIS A 125 4.00 -10.47 -16.27
N MET A 126 3.67 -9.37 -16.97
CA MET A 126 2.70 -8.40 -16.47
C MET A 126 1.30 -9.01 -16.26
N ALA A 127 0.87 -9.92 -17.13
CA ALA A 127 -0.41 -10.61 -16.96
C ALA A 127 -0.39 -11.50 -15.73
N CYS A 128 0.70 -12.21 -15.49
CA CYS A 128 0.87 -13.04 -14.29
C CYS A 128 0.90 -12.20 -13.01
N GLN A 129 1.65 -11.10 -13.00
CA GLN A 129 1.71 -10.18 -11.88
C GLN A 129 0.32 -9.63 -11.53
N VAL A 130 -0.44 -9.11 -12.51
CA VAL A 130 -1.80 -8.59 -12.27
C VAL A 130 -2.72 -9.67 -11.67
N ASN A 131 -2.67 -10.90 -12.17
CA ASN A 131 -3.51 -11.97 -11.64
C ASN A 131 -3.11 -12.37 -10.22
N LEU A 132 -1.80 -12.45 -9.92
CA LEU A 132 -1.32 -12.71 -8.56
C LEU A 132 -1.70 -11.59 -7.60
N LEU A 133 -1.53 -10.32 -8.00
CA LEU A 133 -1.93 -9.16 -7.19
C LEU A 133 -3.42 -9.21 -6.85
N LYS A 134 -4.27 -9.51 -7.84
CA LYS A 134 -5.73 -9.64 -7.65
C LYS A 134 -6.11 -10.82 -6.77
N ALA A 135 -5.42 -11.96 -6.91
CA ALA A 135 -5.68 -13.12 -6.04
C ALA A 135 -5.36 -12.79 -4.58
N TYR A 136 -4.23 -12.13 -4.31
CA TYR A 136 -3.90 -11.66 -2.96
C TYR A 136 -4.87 -10.58 -2.45
N ASP A 137 -5.22 -9.59 -3.27
CA ASP A 137 -6.19 -8.56 -2.89
C ASP A 137 -7.55 -9.17 -2.52
N SER A 138 -8.04 -10.12 -3.32
CA SER A 138 -9.26 -10.89 -3.04
C SER A 138 -9.17 -11.63 -1.71
N MET A 139 -8.07 -12.35 -1.46
CA MET A 139 -7.87 -13.14 -0.25
C MET A 139 -7.85 -12.25 1.01
N LEU A 140 -7.20 -11.09 0.93
CA LEU A 140 -7.13 -10.12 2.03
C LEU A 140 -8.45 -9.36 2.25
N SER A 141 -9.15 -9.03 1.17
CA SER A 141 -10.46 -8.35 1.21
C SER A 141 -11.55 -9.24 1.80
N ASN A 142 -11.51 -10.54 1.51
CA ASN A 142 -12.46 -11.53 2.02
C ASN A 142 -12.15 -12.01 3.45
N SER A 143 -11.01 -11.61 4.03
CA SER A 143 -10.67 -11.96 5.41
C SER A 143 -11.53 -11.15 6.40
N ASN A 144 -12.45 -11.82 7.11
CA ASN A 144 -13.30 -11.23 8.13
C ASN A 144 -12.48 -10.61 9.29
N ARG A 145 -13.09 -9.67 10.04
CA ARG A 145 -12.41 -9.03 11.20
C ARG A 145 -12.08 -10.00 12.35
N HIS A 146 -12.74 -11.15 12.39
CA HIS A 146 -12.59 -12.15 13.45
C HIS A 146 -11.77 -13.37 13.02
N SER A 147 -11.46 -13.50 11.73
CA SER A 147 -10.58 -14.57 11.24
C SER A 147 -9.12 -14.13 11.31
N HIS A 148 -8.24 -15.10 11.51
CA HIS A 148 -6.81 -14.85 11.52
C HIS A 148 -6.34 -14.49 10.10
N CYS A 149 -5.37 -13.58 9.99
CA CYS A 149 -4.85 -13.21 8.68
C CYS A 149 -3.94 -14.32 8.14
N VAL A 150 -4.25 -14.86 6.96
CA VAL A 150 -3.43 -15.93 6.33
C VAL A 150 -1.98 -15.52 6.08
N LEU A 151 -1.67 -14.22 6.05
CA LEU A 151 -0.31 -13.69 5.89
C LEU A 151 0.58 -13.89 7.11
N VAL A 152 0.06 -14.37 8.25
CA VAL A 152 0.93 -14.79 9.36
C VAL A 152 1.71 -16.06 9.04
N HIS A 153 1.27 -16.83 8.02
CA HIS A 153 1.90 -18.07 7.62
C HIS A 153 2.96 -17.84 6.54
N LYS A 154 4.21 -18.20 6.84
CA LYS A 154 5.37 -18.08 5.92
C LYS A 154 5.10 -18.66 4.51
N PRO A 155 4.45 -19.82 4.32
CA PRO A 155 4.19 -20.38 2.99
C PRO A 155 3.33 -19.49 2.07
N ILE A 156 2.56 -18.56 2.63
CA ILE A 156 1.75 -17.59 1.88
C ILE A 156 2.44 -16.21 1.86
N LEU A 157 3.03 -15.81 2.98
CA LEU A 157 3.73 -14.53 3.12
C LEU A 157 4.96 -14.43 2.19
N LEU A 158 5.77 -15.48 2.10
CA LEU A 158 7.00 -15.46 1.31
C LEU A 158 6.74 -15.26 -0.20
N PRO A 159 5.82 -15.99 -0.84
CA PRO A 159 5.45 -15.73 -2.23
C PRO A 159 4.88 -14.32 -2.44
N LEU A 160 4.11 -13.79 -1.48
CA LEU A 160 3.66 -12.39 -1.53
C LEU A 160 4.85 -11.41 -1.54
N LEU A 161 5.82 -11.56 -0.64
CA LEU A 161 6.98 -10.67 -0.61
C LEU A 161 7.81 -10.75 -1.90
N ARG A 162 7.94 -11.95 -2.46
CA ARG A 162 8.60 -12.18 -3.76
C ARG A 162 7.84 -11.48 -4.89
N LEU A 163 6.51 -11.59 -4.92
CA LEU A 163 5.66 -10.86 -5.87
C LEU A 163 5.83 -9.34 -5.74
N LEU A 164 5.84 -8.80 -4.52
CA LEU A 164 6.01 -7.36 -4.30
C LEU A 164 7.37 -6.86 -4.81
N HIS A 165 8.43 -7.65 -4.61
CA HIS A 165 9.74 -7.33 -5.16
C HIS A 165 9.75 -7.39 -6.69
N TRP A 166 9.17 -8.44 -7.27
CA TRP A 166 9.07 -8.60 -8.72
C TRP A 166 8.29 -7.46 -9.39
N CYS A 167 7.18 -7.02 -8.79
CA CYS A 167 6.46 -5.84 -9.25
C CYS A 167 7.29 -4.56 -9.14
N ASN A 168 8.08 -4.39 -8.07
CA ASN A 168 8.95 -3.24 -7.90
C ASN A 168 10.05 -3.19 -8.96
N GLU A 169 10.71 -4.32 -9.26
CA GLU A 169 11.69 -4.42 -10.34
C GLU A 169 11.07 -3.99 -11.68
N THR A 170 9.85 -4.44 -11.98
CA THR A 170 9.11 -4.02 -13.18
C THR A 170 8.78 -2.53 -13.20
N VAL A 171 8.55 -1.89 -12.05
CA VAL A 171 8.34 -0.43 -11.95
C VAL A 171 9.65 0.32 -12.21
N GLU A 172 10.75 -0.15 -11.63
CA GLU A 172 12.09 0.42 -11.79
C GLU A 172 12.58 0.32 -13.24
N GLU A 173 12.43 -0.83 -13.90
CA GLU A 173 12.78 -1.05 -15.31
C GLU A 173 12.03 -0.10 -16.26
N ARG A 174 10.79 0.25 -15.91
CA ARG A 174 9.97 1.20 -16.67
C ARG A 174 10.25 2.66 -16.31
N ASN A 175 11.28 2.94 -15.49
CA ASN A 175 11.61 4.28 -14.99
C ASN A 175 10.39 5.00 -14.36
N HIS A 176 9.56 4.27 -13.62
CA HIS A 176 8.37 4.80 -12.95
C HIS A 176 7.30 5.42 -13.89
N VAL A 177 7.35 5.10 -15.19
CA VAL A 177 6.27 5.50 -16.13
C VAL A 177 4.98 4.78 -15.73
N PRO A 178 3.84 5.45 -15.49
CA PRO A 178 2.61 4.78 -15.05
C PRO A 178 2.08 3.75 -16.06
N CYS A 179 1.63 2.60 -15.57
CA CYS A 179 0.91 1.60 -16.37
C CYS A 179 -0.21 0.91 -15.58
N GLY A 180 -1.01 0.08 -16.25
CA GLY A 180 -2.22 -0.52 -15.67
C GLY A 180 -1.98 -1.32 -14.39
N ILE A 181 -0.80 -1.94 -14.21
CA ILE A 181 -0.47 -2.74 -13.03
C ILE A 181 -0.31 -1.90 -11.76
N ASP A 182 0.09 -0.62 -11.88
CA ASP A 182 0.41 0.23 -10.73
C ASP A 182 -0.82 0.41 -9.83
N LYS A 183 -2.03 0.42 -10.44
CA LYS A 183 -3.28 0.46 -9.70
C LYS A 183 -3.48 -0.79 -8.84
N ASP A 184 -3.39 -1.98 -9.44
CA ASP A 184 -3.57 -3.24 -8.72
C ASP A 184 -2.49 -3.42 -7.64
N PHE A 185 -1.26 -2.97 -7.92
CA PHE A 185 -0.15 -3.01 -6.99
C PHE A 185 -0.39 -2.13 -5.76
N VAL A 186 -0.75 -0.86 -5.95
CA VAL A 186 -1.03 0.06 -4.84
C VAL A 186 -2.29 -0.35 -4.06
N VAL A 187 -3.29 -0.93 -4.72
CA VAL A 187 -4.45 -1.54 -4.05
C VAL A 187 -4.01 -2.63 -3.08
N LEU A 188 -3.17 -3.56 -3.52
CA LEU A 188 -2.67 -4.60 -2.64
C LEU A 188 -1.83 -4.04 -1.48
N LEU A 189 -0.93 -3.09 -1.75
CA LEU A 189 -0.15 -2.42 -0.70
C LEU A 189 -1.05 -1.72 0.33
N ASN A 190 -2.16 -1.12 -0.11
CA ASN A 190 -3.16 -0.54 0.77
C ASN A 190 -3.84 -1.58 1.65
N GLN A 191 -4.27 -2.71 1.09
CA GLN A 191 -4.86 -3.79 1.89
C GLN A 191 -3.90 -4.32 2.94
N ILE A 192 -2.64 -4.57 2.57
CA ILE A 192 -1.62 -5.04 3.50
C ILE A 192 -1.39 -3.99 4.59
N SER A 193 -1.31 -2.70 4.23
CA SER A 193 -1.16 -1.59 5.19
C SER A 193 -2.32 -1.52 6.19
N ARG A 194 -3.54 -1.73 5.73
CA ARG A 194 -4.74 -1.76 6.59
C ARG A 194 -4.77 -2.98 7.51
N LYS A 195 -4.35 -4.15 7.03
CA LYS A 195 -4.26 -5.35 7.87
C LYS A 195 -3.15 -5.20 8.92
N MET A 196 -1.97 -4.69 8.54
CA MET A 196 -0.86 -4.40 9.46
C MET A 196 -1.25 -3.39 10.55
N SER A 197 -2.07 -2.38 10.21
CA SER A 197 -2.49 -1.39 11.21
C SER A 197 -3.53 -1.90 12.20
N GLN A 198 -4.20 -3.00 11.87
CA GLN A 198 -5.23 -3.64 12.69
C GLN A 198 -4.67 -4.82 13.52
N ASP A 199 -3.61 -5.48 13.05
CA ASP A 199 -3.01 -6.66 13.67
C ASP A 199 -1.51 -6.47 13.95
N ILE A 200 -1.18 -6.38 15.24
CA ILE A 200 0.18 -6.19 15.74
C ILE A 200 1.08 -7.39 15.41
N THR A 201 0.51 -8.60 15.36
CA THR A 201 1.26 -9.82 15.02
C THR A 201 1.71 -9.76 13.57
N LEU A 202 0.81 -9.36 12.67
CA LEU A 202 1.13 -9.17 11.26
C LEU A 202 2.14 -8.03 11.07
N LEU A 203 2.00 -6.93 11.81
CA LEU A 203 3.00 -5.86 11.84
C LEU A 203 4.37 -6.43 12.23
N HIS A 204 4.47 -7.23 13.29
CA HIS A 204 5.73 -7.83 13.72
C HIS A 204 6.33 -8.72 12.62
N PHE A 205 5.53 -9.60 11.99
CA PHE A 205 6.02 -10.44 10.90
C PHE A 205 6.50 -9.66 9.69
N LEU A 206 5.76 -8.64 9.23
CA LEU A 206 6.13 -7.84 8.06
C LEU A 206 7.22 -6.80 8.35
N PHE A 207 7.34 -6.35 9.59
CA PHE A 207 8.37 -5.42 10.02
C PHE A 207 9.70 -6.12 10.33
N ASN A 208 9.66 -7.26 11.04
CA ASN A 208 10.83 -8.00 11.54
C ASN A 208 11.17 -9.27 10.74
N PHE A 209 10.63 -9.44 9.53
CA PHE A 209 10.77 -10.67 8.73
C PHE A 209 12.22 -11.19 8.57
N ASN A 210 13.22 -10.31 8.67
CA ASN A 210 14.64 -10.62 8.49
C ASN A 210 15.51 -10.41 9.75
N GLU A 211 14.94 -10.27 10.96
CA GLU A 211 15.75 -10.05 12.17
C GLU A 211 16.47 -11.32 12.68
N ASP A 212 16.05 -12.52 12.26
CA ASP A 212 16.61 -13.79 12.77
C ASP A 212 18.04 -14.13 12.28
N THR A 213 18.73 -13.24 11.55
CA THR A 213 20.06 -13.55 10.96
C THR A 213 21.17 -12.54 11.19
N SER A 214 21.00 -11.49 12.01
CA SER A 214 22.07 -10.45 12.07
C SER A 214 22.36 -9.73 13.38
N ASP A 215 21.78 -10.09 14.52
CA ASP A 215 22.20 -9.50 15.81
C ASP A 215 22.73 -10.60 16.76
N GLY A 216 24.02 -10.89 16.60
CA GLY A 216 24.80 -11.63 17.58
C GLY A 216 25.17 -10.74 18.75
N ASP A 217 24.29 -10.65 19.75
CA ASP A 217 24.67 -10.46 21.15
C ASP A 217 24.18 -11.69 21.92
N GLY A 218 25.09 -12.28 22.68
CA GLY A 218 25.01 -13.67 23.13
C GLY A 218 23.89 -14.02 24.11
N GLU A 219 23.69 -15.34 24.22
CA GLU A 219 22.95 -16.09 25.24
C GLU A 219 21.43 -16.14 25.12
N ASN A 220 20.92 -17.12 24.36
CA ASN A 220 20.45 -18.40 24.93
C ASN A 220 19.74 -19.23 23.86
N ASN A 221 20.13 -20.51 23.77
CA ASN A 221 19.56 -21.51 22.88
C ASN A 221 18.04 -21.68 23.10
N VAL A 222 17.26 -21.40 22.05
CA VAL A 222 16.02 -22.13 21.75
C VAL A 222 16.12 -22.52 20.28
N GLU A 223 16.03 -23.82 20.02
CA GLU A 223 16.24 -24.44 18.71
C GLU A 223 15.40 -23.76 17.61
N ALA A 224 16.08 -22.96 16.79
CA ALA A 224 15.52 -22.41 15.58
C ALA A 224 15.25 -23.56 14.60
N MET A 225 13.99 -23.72 14.21
CA MET A 225 13.61 -24.61 13.13
C MET A 225 14.21 -24.04 11.84
N ASN A 226 15.28 -24.69 11.38
CA ASN A 226 15.97 -24.40 10.13
C ASN A 226 15.02 -24.56 8.94
N THR A 227 14.24 -23.52 8.62
CA THR A 227 13.52 -23.48 7.35
C THR A 227 14.46 -22.88 6.30
N SER A 228 15.14 -23.77 5.59
CA SER A 228 15.87 -23.51 4.36
C SER A 228 14.91 -22.98 3.28
N PHE A 229 14.57 -21.69 3.34
CA PHE A 229 14.03 -20.96 2.21
C PHE A 229 14.84 -19.69 2.07
N GLY A 230 15.60 -19.63 0.97
CA GLY A 230 16.82 -18.86 0.83
C GLY A 230 16.70 -17.39 1.22
N SER A 231 17.78 -16.91 1.87
CA SER A 231 18.21 -15.52 1.77
C SER A 231 18.06 -15.06 0.32
N PHE A 232 17.07 -14.20 0.04
CA PHE A 232 16.96 -13.52 -1.24
C PHE A 232 18.28 -12.78 -1.47
N LYS A 233 19.14 -13.34 -2.33
CA LYS A 233 20.36 -12.67 -2.78
C LYS A 233 19.92 -11.53 -3.69
N SER A 234 19.73 -10.35 -3.12
CA SER A 234 19.76 -9.12 -3.90
C SER A 234 21.14 -8.98 -4.53
N THR A 235 21.22 -9.22 -5.83
CA THR A 235 22.41 -8.90 -6.64
C THR A 235 22.41 -7.41 -6.96
N ASN A 236 22.61 -6.57 -5.95
CA ASN A 236 23.32 -5.28 -6.05
C ASN A 236 23.42 -4.60 -4.67
N SER A 237 24.67 -4.48 -4.22
CA SER A 237 25.23 -3.59 -3.19
C SER A 237 24.34 -2.96 -2.10
N ASN A 238 24.78 -3.20 -0.86
CA ASN A 238 24.32 -2.73 0.45
C ASN A 238 23.21 -3.58 1.08
N SER A 239 23.56 -4.21 2.20
CA SER A 239 22.69 -4.94 3.11
C SER A 239 21.67 -4.01 3.78
N SER A 240 20.77 -3.40 3.00
CA SER A 240 19.56 -2.80 3.55
C SER A 240 18.69 -3.95 4.02
N SER A 241 18.62 -4.12 5.32
CA SER A 241 17.58 -4.94 5.94
C SER A 241 16.25 -4.53 5.32
N ASN A 242 15.58 -5.43 4.57
CA ASN A 242 14.26 -5.21 3.94
C ASN A 242 13.14 -5.08 5.00
N ARG A 243 13.46 -4.55 6.18
CA ARG A 243 12.50 -4.19 7.22
C ARG A 243 11.49 -3.26 6.56
N PHE A 244 10.22 -3.63 6.63
CA PHE A 244 9.14 -2.77 6.18
C PHE A 244 9.12 -2.42 4.68
N LEU A 245 9.28 -3.44 3.83
CA LEU A 245 9.16 -3.37 2.37
C LEU A 245 7.92 -2.59 1.91
N VAL A 246 6.74 -2.92 2.44
CA VAL A 246 5.45 -2.33 2.04
C VAL A 246 5.47 -0.79 2.12
N PHE A 247 6.04 -0.22 3.17
CA PHE A 247 6.12 1.24 3.32
C PHE A 247 7.03 1.87 2.27
N SER A 248 8.18 1.24 1.99
CA SER A 248 9.15 1.75 1.00
C SER A 248 8.57 1.74 -0.41
N LEU A 249 7.80 0.70 -0.76
CA LEU A 249 7.12 0.57 -2.05
C LEU A 249 6.03 1.62 -2.28
N LEU A 250 5.49 2.23 -1.22
CA LEU A 250 4.48 3.28 -1.33
C LEU A 250 5.07 4.67 -1.63
N ILE A 251 6.35 4.90 -1.29
CA ILE A 251 6.99 6.22 -1.40
C ILE A 251 6.95 6.79 -2.83
N PRO A 252 7.26 6.02 -3.89
CA PRO A 252 7.25 6.55 -5.26
C PRO A 252 5.86 7.02 -5.73
N TYR A 253 4.78 6.54 -5.11
CA TYR A 253 3.41 6.85 -5.52
C TYR A 253 2.81 8.06 -4.78
N LEU A 254 3.51 8.66 -3.82
CA LEU A 254 2.96 9.74 -2.96
C LEU A 254 2.56 11.00 -3.72
N TYR A 255 3.28 11.34 -4.78
CA TYR A 255 2.96 12.45 -5.69
C TYR A 255 2.35 11.98 -7.01
N GLY A 256 1.94 10.71 -7.07
CA GLY A 256 1.24 10.16 -8.23
C GLY A 256 -0.13 10.82 -8.41
N PRO A 257 -0.62 10.97 -9.66
CA PRO A 257 -1.92 11.59 -9.92
C PRO A 257 -3.09 10.67 -9.57
N GLY A 258 -4.24 11.28 -9.29
CA GLY A 258 -5.53 10.61 -9.18
C GLY A 258 -5.63 9.60 -8.02
N ASP A 259 -6.44 8.57 -8.23
CA ASP A 259 -6.81 7.59 -7.20
C ASP A 259 -5.60 6.79 -6.69
N ILE A 260 -4.59 6.53 -7.53
CA ILE A 260 -3.40 5.75 -7.17
C ILE A 260 -2.60 6.51 -6.10
N GLY A 261 -2.32 7.79 -6.34
CA GLY A 261 -1.60 8.61 -5.37
C GLY A 261 -2.38 8.79 -4.08
N GLN A 262 -3.70 8.97 -4.16
CA GLN A 262 -4.52 9.08 -2.95
C GLN A 262 -4.54 7.77 -2.15
N LEU A 263 -4.63 6.63 -2.81
CA LEU A 263 -4.59 5.34 -2.14
C LEU A 263 -3.23 5.08 -1.48
N ALA A 264 -2.14 5.52 -2.11
CA ALA A 264 -0.80 5.46 -1.51
C ALA A 264 -0.70 6.34 -0.25
N LYS A 265 -1.23 7.57 -0.30
CA LYS A 265 -1.32 8.49 0.85
C LYS A 265 -2.11 7.89 2.01
N ASP A 266 -3.28 7.31 1.74
CA ASP A 266 -4.12 6.65 2.76
C ASP A 266 -3.40 5.45 3.42
N SER A 267 -2.66 4.68 2.61
CA SER A 267 -1.84 3.56 3.08
C SER A 267 -0.73 4.03 4.02
N VAL A 268 -0.02 5.09 3.63
CA VAL A 268 1.04 5.71 4.41
C VAL A 268 0.50 6.29 5.71
N LEU A 269 -0.64 6.99 5.70
CA LEU A 269 -1.28 7.50 6.93
C LEU A 269 -1.64 6.36 7.88
N SER A 270 -2.17 5.25 7.35
CA SER A 270 -2.51 4.07 8.15
C SER A 270 -1.28 3.49 8.85
N ILE A 271 -0.13 3.43 8.17
CA ILE A 271 1.14 2.98 8.73
C ILE A 271 1.69 3.99 9.76
N LEU A 272 1.61 5.28 9.46
CA LEU A 272 2.13 6.33 10.35
C LEU A 272 1.33 6.42 11.65
N ALA A 273 0.01 6.18 11.61
CA ALA A 273 -0.81 6.07 12.80
C ALA A 273 -0.34 4.93 13.74
N VAL A 274 0.15 3.82 13.18
CA VAL A 274 0.74 2.73 13.96
C VAL A 274 2.04 3.17 14.62
N SER A 275 2.87 3.96 13.92
CA SER A 275 4.15 4.44 14.44
C SER A 275 4.01 5.20 15.77
N ALA A 276 2.86 5.86 16.02
CA ALA A 276 2.58 6.58 17.26
C ALA A 276 2.64 5.66 18.50
N LYS A 277 2.31 4.38 18.34
CA LYS A 277 2.37 3.36 19.40
C LYS A 277 3.65 2.52 19.35
N PHE A 278 4.28 2.40 18.18
CA PHE A 278 5.43 1.54 17.94
C PHE A 278 6.66 2.35 17.54
N ARG A 279 7.47 2.73 18.53
CA ARG A 279 8.69 3.55 18.33
C ARG A 279 9.68 2.96 17.32
N ALA A 280 9.77 1.63 17.22
CA ALA A 280 10.64 0.96 16.25
C ALA A 280 10.27 1.33 14.81
N VAL A 281 8.97 1.32 14.48
CA VAL A 281 8.44 1.75 13.17
C VAL A 281 8.82 3.20 12.90
N ALA A 282 8.62 4.08 13.89
CA ALA A 282 9.01 5.48 13.74
C ALA A 282 10.51 5.68 13.51
N SER A 283 11.35 4.92 14.23
CA SER A 283 12.81 4.99 14.08
C SER A 283 13.26 4.47 12.72
N TYR A 284 12.58 3.46 12.19
CA TYR A 284 12.85 2.95 10.87
C TYR A 284 12.51 3.99 9.80
N ILE A 285 11.28 4.53 9.82
CA ILE A 285 10.82 5.53 8.85
C ILE A 285 11.77 6.73 8.81
N THR A 286 12.15 7.28 9.97
CA THR A 286 13.02 8.46 10.03
C THR A 286 14.48 8.20 9.64
N LYS A 287 15.05 7.05 10.01
CA LYS A 287 16.50 6.81 9.85
C LYS A 287 16.88 5.94 8.65
N LYS A 288 15.95 5.15 8.12
CA LYS A 288 16.23 4.11 7.13
C LYS A 288 15.46 4.28 5.83
N THR A 289 14.53 5.22 5.75
CA THR A 289 13.76 5.50 4.51
C THR A 289 14.00 6.94 4.05
N SER A 290 13.80 7.19 2.76
CA SER A 290 13.83 8.54 2.18
C SER A 290 12.51 9.30 2.33
N PHE A 291 11.53 8.76 3.08
CA PHE A 291 10.16 9.28 3.15
C PHE A 291 10.09 10.79 3.48
N CYS A 292 10.72 11.22 4.58
CA CYS A 292 10.69 12.62 4.99
C CYS A 292 11.38 13.55 3.98
N GLN A 293 12.40 13.06 3.26
CA GLN A 293 13.09 13.80 2.22
C GLN A 293 12.23 13.93 0.96
N VAL A 294 11.54 12.86 0.55
CA VAL A 294 10.64 12.84 -0.61
C VAL A 294 9.46 13.79 -0.39
N LEU A 295 8.86 13.82 0.81
CA LEU A 295 7.81 14.79 1.14
C LEU A 295 8.30 16.24 1.03
N SER A 296 9.45 16.53 1.62
CA SER A 296 10.00 17.89 1.58
C SER A 296 10.37 18.31 0.16
N GLY A 297 11.04 17.44 -0.59
CA GLY A 297 11.47 17.70 -1.96
C GLY A 297 10.27 17.87 -2.91
N GLY A 298 9.27 17.00 -2.79
CA GLY A 298 8.04 17.10 -3.59
C GLY A 298 7.27 18.39 -3.30
N LEU A 299 7.19 18.81 -2.04
CA LEU A 299 6.58 20.09 -1.70
C LEU A 299 7.34 21.30 -2.28
N CYS A 300 8.68 21.27 -2.26
CA CYS A 300 9.51 22.29 -2.90
C CYS A 300 9.32 22.33 -4.43
N ALA A 301 9.17 21.16 -5.05
CA ALA A 301 8.88 21.05 -6.47
C ALA A 301 7.50 21.65 -6.81
N LEU A 302 6.46 21.30 -6.05
CA LEU A 302 5.12 21.88 -6.21
C LEU A 302 5.12 23.40 -6.05
N TYR A 303 5.83 23.92 -5.05
CA TYR A 303 6.00 25.36 -4.87
C TYR A 303 6.67 26.01 -6.09
N SER A 304 7.67 25.36 -6.67
CA SER A 304 8.39 25.88 -7.85
C SER A 304 7.52 25.93 -9.12
N LEU A 305 6.40 25.20 -9.15
CA LEU A 305 5.41 25.22 -10.23
C LEU A 305 4.35 26.32 -10.07
N LEU A 306 4.35 27.05 -8.95
CA LEU A 306 3.40 28.12 -8.72
C LEU A 306 3.69 29.34 -9.61
N PRO A 307 2.67 30.10 -10.01
CA PRO A 307 2.86 31.38 -10.68
C PRO A 307 3.67 32.36 -9.82
N ARG A 308 4.68 33.04 -10.38
CA ARG A 308 5.40 34.10 -9.65
C ARG A 308 4.51 35.30 -9.31
N HIS A 309 3.50 35.56 -10.14
CA HIS A 309 2.53 36.65 -9.95
C HIS A 309 1.11 36.07 -9.89
N ILE A 310 0.70 35.62 -8.71
CA ILE A 310 -0.59 34.93 -8.51
C ILE A 310 -1.79 35.82 -8.84
N GLY A 311 -1.71 37.12 -8.57
CA GLY A 311 -2.79 38.06 -8.86
C GLY A 311 -3.10 38.16 -10.35
N ALA A 312 -2.04 38.17 -11.18
CA ALA A 312 -2.19 38.14 -12.63
C ALA A 312 -2.75 36.79 -13.11
N ALA A 313 -2.26 35.68 -12.53
CA ALA A 313 -2.72 34.33 -12.90
C ALA A 313 -4.21 34.09 -12.59
N LEU A 314 -4.70 34.62 -11.46
CA LEU A 314 -6.09 34.51 -11.02
C LEU A 314 -6.99 35.64 -11.55
N GLN A 315 -6.44 36.61 -12.29
CA GLN A 315 -7.16 37.79 -12.80
C GLN A 315 -7.93 38.55 -11.70
N VAL A 316 -7.30 38.72 -10.54
CA VAL A 316 -7.95 39.31 -9.36
C VAL A 316 -7.95 40.84 -9.40
N SER A 317 -8.93 41.45 -8.73
CA SER A 317 -9.02 42.89 -8.58
C SER A 317 -7.92 43.46 -7.67
N GLN A 318 -7.66 44.78 -7.75
CA GLN A 318 -6.64 45.48 -6.96
C GLN A 318 -6.77 45.35 -5.42
N ASN A 319 -7.94 44.94 -4.90
CA ASN A 319 -8.18 44.79 -3.46
C ASN A 319 -8.06 43.34 -2.96
N TRP A 320 -7.59 42.42 -3.81
CA TRP A 320 -7.42 41.02 -3.44
C TRP A 320 -6.17 40.84 -2.57
N HIS A 321 -6.35 40.22 -1.40
CA HIS A 321 -5.32 40.12 -0.37
C HIS A 321 -5.18 38.70 0.22
N LYS A 322 -6.04 37.76 -0.20
CA LYS A 322 -6.06 36.38 0.32
C LYS A 322 -6.81 35.45 -0.64
N LEU A 323 -6.32 34.21 -0.75
CA LEU A 323 -7.00 33.13 -1.46
C LEU A 323 -8.33 32.76 -0.80
N ILE A 324 -9.39 32.65 -1.60
CA ILE A 324 -10.71 32.17 -1.18
C ILE A 324 -10.77 30.66 -1.42
N ILE A 325 -10.67 29.88 -0.34
CA ILE A 325 -10.68 28.41 -0.40
C ILE A 325 -12.13 27.90 -0.37
N PRO A 326 -12.55 26.97 -1.25
CA PRO A 326 -11.74 26.27 -2.27
C PRO A 326 -11.70 26.95 -3.65
N ASN A 327 -12.48 28.01 -3.86
CA ASN A 327 -12.75 28.57 -5.18
C ASN A 327 -11.48 28.94 -5.96
N ASP A 328 -10.56 29.71 -5.35
CA ASP A 328 -9.36 30.21 -6.03
C ASP A 328 -8.35 29.08 -6.30
N ILE A 329 -8.32 28.07 -5.43
CA ILE A 329 -7.42 26.91 -5.55
C ILE A 329 -7.81 26.06 -6.76
N LEU A 330 -9.12 25.85 -6.97
CA LEU A 330 -9.65 25.05 -8.07
C LEU A 330 -9.42 25.69 -9.45
N LEU A 331 -9.07 26.98 -9.52
CA LEU A 331 -8.78 27.67 -10.77
C LEU A 331 -7.38 27.35 -11.32
N LEU A 332 -6.45 26.90 -10.46
CA LEU A 332 -5.07 26.63 -10.84
C LEU A 332 -4.65 25.24 -10.37
N PRO A 333 -4.34 24.31 -11.30
CA PRO A 333 -3.92 22.95 -10.93
C PRO A 333 -2.71 22.92 -9.99
N SER A 334 -1.70 23.77 -10.22
CA SER A 334 -0.51 23.81 -9.35
C SER A 334 -0.80 24.28 -7.92
N LEU A 335 -1.82 25.12 -7.71
CA LEU A 335 -2.30 25.46 -6.37
C LEU A 335 -3.07 24.31 -5.72
N THR A 336 -3.87 23.58 -6.51
CA THR A 336 -4.58 22.39 -6.03
C THR A 336 -3.58 21.35 -5.55
N ASP A 337 -2.58 21.04 -6.36
CA ASP A 337 -1.54 20.06 -6.02
C ASP A 337 -0.77 20.45 -4.74
N LEU A 338 -0.39 21.73 -4.62
CA LEU A 338 0.27 22.23 -3.41
C LEU A 338 -0.65 22.11 -2.19
N HIS A 339 -1.90 22.55 -2.29
CA HIS A 339 -2.84 22.51 -1.16
C HIS A 339 -3.12 21.08 -0.71
N ASP A 340 -3.33 20.15 -1.65
CA ASP A 340 -3.52 18.73 -1.35
C ASP A 340 -2.26 18.13 -0.68
N SER A 341 -1.06 18.54 -1.10
CA SER A 341 0.18 18.13 -0.46
C SER A 341 0.33 18.69 0.96
N LEU A 342 -0.14 19.92 1.22
CA LEU A 342 -0.13 20.54 2.55
C LEU A 342 -1.14 19.86 3.49
N ILE A 343 -2.34 19.55 3.00
CA ILE A 343 -3.34 18.78 3.77
C ILE A 343 -2.78 17.41 4.14
N PHE A 344 -2.15 16.73 3.19
CA PHE A 344 -1.51 15.44 3.45
C PHE A 344 -0.39 15.54 4.49
N LEU A 345 0.47 16.57 4.40
CA LEU A 345 1.52 16.82 5.37
C LEU A 345 0.95 17.07 6.78
N ASN A 346 -0.11 17.87 6.88
CA ASN A 346 -0.81 18.13 8.13
C ASN A 346 -1.36 16.83 8.74
N ALA A 347 -2.03 16.00 7.94
CA ALA A 347 -2.57 14.71 8.39
C ALA A 347 -1.46 13.78 8.91
N ILE A 348 -0.28 13.77 8.29
CA ILE A 348 0.88 13.02 8.77
C ILE A 348 1.32 13.54 10.14
N VAL A 349 1.44 14.86 10.30
CA VAL A 349 1.84 15.48 11.57
C VAL A 349 0.84 15.14 12.66
N GLU A 350 -0.46 15.11 12.39
CA GLU A 350 -1.47 14.75 13.39
C GLU A 350 -1.33 13.30 13.89
N VAL A 351 -1.19 12.32 12.97
CA VAL A 351 -1.30 10.90 13.32
C VAL A 351 0.03 10.22 13.71
N SER A 352 1.17 10.81 13.38
CA SER A 352 2.47 10.11 13.46
C SER A 352 3.17 10.24 14.82
N HIS A 353 4.19 9.40 15.05
CA HIS A 353 5.05 9.50 16.24
C HIS A 353 5.81 10.84 16.27
N PRO A 354 6.00 11.50 17.43
CA PRO A 354 6.65 12.82 17.54
C PRO A 354 8.00 12.95 16.82
N MET A 355 8.79 11.88 16.78
CA MET A 355 10.06 11.85 16.04
C MET A 355 9.89 12.05 14.53
N ILE A 356 8.84 11.50 13.92
CA ILE A 356 8.53 11.72 12.50
C ILE A 356 8.05 13.16 12.30
N LYS A 357 7.18 13.65 13.21
CA LYS A 357 6.69 15.04 13.19
C LYS A 357 7.86 16.04 13.17
N MET A 358 8.80 15.88 14.11
CA MET A 358 9.99 16.74 14.22
C MET A 358 10.86 16.72 12.96
N GLU A 359 11.06 15.54 12.36
CA GLU A 359 11.84 15.41 11.13
C GLU A 359 11.15 16.11 9.95
N ILE A 360 9.83 15.94 9.83
CA ILE A 360 9.03 16.60 8.79
C ILE A 360 9.04 18.13 8.95
N VAL A 361 8.82 18.63 10.18
CA VAL A 361 8.83 20.07 10.47
C VAL A 361 10.22 20.66 10.21
N SER A 362 11.30 19.97 10.61
CA SER A 362 12.68 20.38 10.31
C SER A 362 12.92 20.48 8.81
N ASN A 363 12.48 19.48 8.04
CA ASN A 363 12.69 19.46 6.59
C ASN A 363 11.82 20.50 5.87
N PHE A 364 10.58 20.71 6.30
CA PHE A 364 9.73 21.80 5.81
C PHE A 364 10.37 23.18 6.05
N TYR A 365 10.85 23.43 7.27
CA TYR A 365 11.50 24.70 7.60
C TYR A 365 12.78 24.91 6.77
N LYS A 366 13.69 23.93 6.76
CA LYS A 366 14.96 24.06 6.05
C LYS A 366 14.75 24.08 4.53
N GLY A 367 14.06 23.08 4.00
CA GLY A 367 13.88 22.92 2.56
C GLY A 367 13.00 23.98 1.94
N LEU A 368 11.78 24.19 2.45
CA LEU A 368 10.84 25.10 1.81
C LEU A 368 11.05 26.54 2.26
N LEU A 369 11.01 26.82 3.56
CA LEU A 369 11.02 28.20 4.04
C LEU A 369 12.39 28.87 3.86
N VAL A 370 13.48 28.17 4.22
CA VAL A 370 14.83 28.73 4.16
C VAL A 370 15.45 28.65 2.77
N GLU A 371 15.45 27.49 2.12
CA GLU A 371 16.13 27.35 0.82
C GLU A 371 15.31 27.90 -0.36
N VAL A 372 13.98 27.77 -0.34
CA VAL A 372 13.13 28.12 -1.49
C VAL A 372 12.45 29.49 -1.33
N MET A 373 11.79 29.76 -0.21
CA MET A 373 11.00 31.00 -0.07
C MET A 373 11.83 32.22 0.35
N LYS A 374 12.79 32.06 1.27
CA LYS A 374 13.61 33.17 1.78
C LYS A 374 14.33 34.00 0.70
N PRO A 375 14.97 33.41 -0.33
CA PRO A 375 15.61 34.21 -1.38
C PRO A 375 14.59 35.10 -2.10
N GLY A 376 13.41 34.54 -2.36
CA GLY A 376 12.29 35.25 -2.97
C GLY A 376 11.82 36.45 -2.13
N PHE A 377 11.82 36.34 -0.80
CA PHE A 377 11.40 37.44 0.08
C PHE A 377 12.42 38.58 0.10
N ILE A 378 13.69 38.28 -0.14
CA ILE A 378 14.79 39.26 -0.10
C ILE A 378 14.99 39.93 -1.46
N GLN A 379 14.78 39.19 -2.55
CA GLN A 379 15.18 39.61 -3.90
C GLN A 379 14.01 39.85 -4.86
N GLY A 380 12.79 39.43 -4.50
CA GLY A 380 11.61 39.54 -5.36
C GLY A 380 11.10 40.96 -5.54
N ASP A 381 10.41 41.19 -6.64
CA ASP A 381 9.66 42.44 -6.86
C ASP A 381 8.41 42.50 -5.98
N SER A 382 7.67 43.62 -6.03
CA SER A 382 6.49 43.82 -5.18
C SER A 382 5.37 42.80 -5.43
N ASP A 383 5.21 42.34 -6.67
CA ASP A 383 4.14 41.41 -7.05
C ASP A 383 4.53 39.98 -6.68
N GLU A 384 5.81 39.64 -6.82
CA GLU A 384 6.38 38.37 -6.37
C GLU A 384 6.39 38.26 -4.84
N PHE A 385 6.70 39.34 -4.14
CA PHE A 385 6.58 39.40 -2.68
C PHE A 385 5.14 39.15 -2.23
N LEU A 386 4.15 39.78 -2.88
CA LEU A 386 2.73 39.53 -2.61
C LEU A 386 2.36 38.06 -2.81
N SER A 387 2.76 37.46 -3.94
CA SER A 387 2.55 36.04 -4.22
C SER A 387 3.11 35.15 -3.11
N GLN A 388 4.34 35.41 -2.65
CA GLN A 388 4.97 34.61 -1.59
C GLN A 388 4.23 34.73 -0.26
N ILE A 389 3.77 35.93 0.10
CA ILE A 389 2.95 36.13 1.30
C ILE A 389 1.63 35.36 1.19
N VAL A 390 0.99 35.36 0.02
CA VAL A 390 -0.23 34.60 -0.23
C VAL A 390 0.01 33.10 -0.06
N TYR A 391 1.09 32.57 -0.65
CA TYR A 391 1.44 31.14 -0.53
C TYR A 391 1.80 30.76 0.90
N LEU A 392 2.53 31.62 1.61
CA LEU A 392 2.84 31.41 3.02
C LEU A 392 1.57 31.41 3.87
N ASN A 393 0.64 32.31 3.60
CA ASN A 393 -0.65 32.37 4.28
C ASN A 393 -1.49 31.10 4.02
N LEU A 394 -1.49 30.58 2.78
CA LEU A 394 -2.12 29.29 2.47
C LEU A 394 -1.52 28.15 3.30
N MET A 395 -0.19 28.09 3.44
CA MET A 395 0.49 27.09 4.25
C MET A 395 0.05 27.17 5.72
N PHE A 396 0.12 28.36 6.33
CA PHE A 396 -0.28 28.53 7.73
C PHE A 396 -1.76 28.25 7.98
N GLU A 397 -2.64 28.58 7.04
CA GLU A 397 -4.07 28.27 7.19
C GLU A 397 -4.41 26.79 6.98
N THR A 398 -3.51 26.03 6.35
CA THR A 398 -3.68 24.59 6.16
C THR A 398 -3.24 23.78 7.37
N PHE A 399 -2.24 24.26 8.13
CA PHE A 399 -1.74 23.56 9.31
C PHE A 399 -2.61 23.80 10.54
N THR A 400 -2.84 22.76 11.34
CA THR A 400 -3.54 22.84 12.62
C THR A 400 -2.58 23.27 13.75
N ASP A 401 -3.11 23.67 14.91
CA ASP A 401 -2.33 24.22 16.03
C ASP A 401 -1.41 23.19 16.75
N GLU A 402 -1.42 21.92 16.33
CA GLU A 402 -0.57 20.83 16.89
C GLU A 402 0.75 20.67 16.14
#